data_AF-A0A1Z2KVF9-F1
#
_entry.id   AF-A0A1Z2KVF9-F1
#
_cell.length_a   1.000
_cell.length_b   1.000
_cell.length_c   1.000
_cell.angle_alpha   90.00
_cell.angle_beta   90.00
_cell.angle_gamma   90.00
#
_symmetry.space_group_name_H-M   'P 1'
#
loop_
_entity.id
_entity.type
_entity.pdbx_description
1 polymer ?
#
loop_
_entity_poly.entity_id
_entity_poly.type
_entity_poly.pdbx_seq_one_letter_code
_entity_poly.pdbx_strand_id
1 'polypeptide(L)'
;MTLLADETLCTTHLVEETGAKQTNLSNHLKVLREAGVVETEPCGRFTYYRLKPEVIAALAGQFTELAERARGGAERKRSCP
;
A
#
# COMPACT_ATOMS: atom_id res chain seq x y z
N MET A 1 -5.93 -2.34 3.89
CA MET A 1 -4.52 -2.73 3.63
C MET A 1 -4.22 -4.03 4.34
N THR A 2 -4.34 -4.10 5.67
CA THR A 2 -4.26 -5.36 6.45
C THR A 2 -5.20 -6.45 5.92
N LEU A 3 -6.44 -6.10 5.57
CA LEU A 3 -7.41 -7.05 5.00
C LEU A 3 -6.91 -7.78 3.74
N LEU A 4 -6.13 -7.10 2.89
CA LEU A 4 -5.56 -7.72 1.68
C LEU A 4 -4.31 -8.57 1.95
N ALA A 5 -3.81 -8.56 3.18
CA ALA A 5 -2.72 -9.43 3.62
C ALA A 5 -3.24 -10.82 3.98
N ASP A 6 -4.50 -10.92 4.42
CA ASP A 6 -5.15 -12.17 4.82
C ASP A 6 -5.93 -12.82 3.67
N GLU A 7 -6.55 -12.02 2.79
CA GLU A 7 -7.39 -12.54 1.69
C GLU A 7 -7.49 -11.58 0.48
N THR A 8 -7.84 -12.14 -0.69
CA THR A 8 -8.12 -11.38 -1.91
C THR A 8 -9.53 -10.82 -1.86
N LEU A 9 -9.68 -9.50 -1.94
CA LEU A 9 -11.00 -8.84 -1.79
C LEU A 9 -11.36 -7.99 -3.01
N CYS A 10 -12.66 -7.93 -3.30
CA CYS A 10 -13.19 -7.01 -4.30
C CYS A 10 -13.59 -5.67 -3.66
N THR A 11 -13.86 -4.66 -4.49
CA THR A 11 -14.24 -3.31 -4.03
C THR A 11 -15.46 -3.33 -3.09
N THR A 12 -16.43 -4.22 -3.30
CA THR A 12 -17.62 -4.33 -2.44
C THR A 12 -17.24 -4.80 -1.04
N HIS A 13 -16.46 -5.87 -0.91
CA HIS A 13 -15.99 -6.35 0.39
C HIS A 13 -15.14 -5.28 1.10
N LEU A 14 -14.28 -4.56 0.35
CA LEU A 14 -13.49 -3.47 0.94
C LEU A 14 -14.35 -2.32 1.46
N VAL A 15 -15.47 -2.01 0.80
CA VAL A 15 -16.43 -1.00 1.30
C VAL A 15 -17.11 -1.48 2.57
N GLU A 16 -17.54 -2.74 2.62
CA GLU A 16 -18.20 -3.35 3.78
C GLU A 16 -17.26 -3.38 5.00
N GLU A 17 -16.03 -3.87 4.82
CA GLU A 17 -15.07 -4.04 5.91
C GLU A 17 -14.47 -2.71 6.43
N THR A 18 -14.31 -1.71 5.56
CA THR A 18 -13.70 -0.42 5.96
C THR A 18 -14.72 0.67 6.28
N GLY A 19 -15.99 0.48 5.92
CA GLY A 19 -17.04 1.51 6.01
C GLY A 19 -16.76 2.76 5.15
N ALA A 20 -15.73 2.74 4.31
CA ALA A 20 -15.32 3.88 3.51
C ALA A 20 -16.18 4.03 2.26
N LYS A 21 -16.35 5.27 1.80
CA LYS A 21 -17.04 5.54 0.52
C LYS A 21 -16.30 4.86 -0.62
N GLN A 22 -17.05 4.20 -1.50
CA GLN A 22 -16.53 3.48 -2.68
C GLN A 22 -15.58 4.34 -3.53
N THR A 23 -15.91 5.62 -3.75
CA THR A 23 -15.06 6.55 -4.51
C THR A 23 -13.67 6.71 -3.91
N ASN A 24 -13.56 6.78 -2.57
CA ASN A 24 -12.27 6.90 -1.90
C ASN A 24 -11.47 5.61 -2.07
N LEU A 25 -12.10 4.45 -1.86
CA LEU A 25 -11.45 3.16 -2.04
C LEU A 25 -10.96 2.93 -3.47
N SER A 26 -11.77 3.24 -4.48
CA SER A 26 -11.36 3.12 -5.88
C SER A 26 -10.15 4.00 -6.22
N ASN A 27 -10.10 5.23 -5.70
CA ASN A 27 -8.95 6.12 -5.88
C ASN A 27 -7.69 5.53 -5.21
N HIS A 28 -7.79 5.05 -3.97
CA HIS A 28 -6.67 4.41 -3.28
C HIS A 28 -6.20 3.15 -4.03
N LEU A 29 -7.11 2.26 -4.43
CA LEU A 29 -6.77 1.03 -5.15
C LEU A 29 -6.13 1.32 -6.51
N LYS A 30 -6.57 2.37 -7.20
CA LYS A 30 -5.93 2.82 -8.44
C LYS A 30 -4.48 3.23 -8.20
N VAL A 31 -4.23 4.06 -7.19
CA VAL A 31 -2.86 4.49 -6.82
C VAL A 31 -2.00 3.29 -6.46
N LEU A 32 -2.51 2.35 -5.68
CA LEU A 32 -1.76 1.15 -5.28
C LEU A 32 -1.44 0.25 -6.47
N ARG A 33 -2.36 0.13 -7.42
CA ARG A 33 -2.14 -0.63 -8.66
C ARG A 33 -1.10 0.05 -9.54
N GLU A 34 -1.19 1.37 -9.69
CA GLU A 34 -0.22 2.18 -10.47
C GLU A 34 1.18 2.14 -9.83
N ALA A 35 1.26 2.12 -8.50
CA ALA A 35 2.50 1.91 -7.77
C ALA A 35 3.00 0.45 -7.79
N GLY A 36 2.26 -0.48 -8.40
CA GLY A 36 2.60 -1.90 -8.47
C GLY A 36 2.51 -2.67 -7.16
N VAL A 37 1.93 -2.07 -6.11
CA VAL A 37 1.79 -2.66 -4.76
C VAL A 37 0.71 -3.74 -4.72
N VAL A 38 -0.33 -3.57 -5.54
CA VAL A 38 -1.39 -4.56 -5.71
C VAL A 38 -1.50 -5.00 -7.16
N GLU A 39 -1.94 -6.23 -7.35
CA GLU A 39 -2.42 -6.74 -8.64
C GLU A 39 -3.93 -6.94 -8.61
N THR A 40 -4.49 -7.05 -9.81
CA THR A 40 -5.92 -7.22 -10.02
C THR A 40 -6.21 -8.49 -10.80
N GLU A 41 -7.14 -9.29 -10.29
CA GLU A 41 -7.61 -10.51 -10.95
C GLU A 41 -9.09 -10.35 -11.33
N PRO A 42 -9.46 -10.45 -12.62
CA PRO A 42 -10.85 -10.42 -13.03
C PRO A 42 -11.54 -11.74 -12.69
N CYS A 43 -12.60 -11.68 -11.87
CA CYS A 43 -13.43 -12.82 -11.51
C CYS A 43 -14.89 -12.51 -11.88
N GLY A 44 -15.27 -12.85 -13.11
CA GLY A 44 -16.59 -12.57 -13.64
C GLY A 44 -16.90 -11.07 -13.67
N ARG A 45 -17.91 -10.64 -12.91
CA ARG A 45 -18.32 -9.22 -12.82
C ARG A 45 -17.44 -8.39 -11.87
N PHE A 46 -16.61 -9.05 -11.05
CA PHE A 46 -15.84 -8.40 -10.02
C PHE A 46 -14.34 -8.40 -10.35
N THR A 47 -13.64 -7.39 -9.85
CA THR A 47 -12.18 -7.35 -9.85
C THR A 47 -11.71 -7.53 -8.42
N TYR A 48 -10.89 -8.55 -8.20
CA TYR A 48 -10.26 -8.83 -6.93
C TYR A 48 -8.88 -8.19 -6.89
N TYR A 49 -8.50 -7.72 -5.72
CA TYR A 49 -7.21 -7.08 -5.48
C TYR A 49 -6.36 -7.97 -4.58
N ARG A 50 -5.10 -8.16 -4.93
CA ARG A 50 -4.13 -8.92 -4.13
C ARG A 50 -2.89 -8.07 -3.88
N LEU A 51 -2.36 -8.08 -2.67
CA LEU A 51 -1.05 -7.48 -2.39
C LEU A 51 0.06 -8.31 -3.04
N LYS A 52 1.10 -7.64 -3.54
CA LYS A 52 2.33 -8.30 -3.99
C LYS A 52 3.31 -8.40 -2.81
N PRO A 53 3.51 -9.59 -2.23
CA PRO A 53 4.30 -9.73 -1.00
C PRO A 53 5.74 -9.23 -1.17
N GLU A 54 6.36 -9.51 -2.31
CA GLU A 54 7.69 -9.03 -2.69
C GLU A 54 7.81 -7.50 -2.69
N VAL A 55 6.79 -6.77 -3.15
CA VAL A 55 6.80 -5.30 -3.15
C VAL A 55 6.66 -4.76 -1.73
N ILE A 56 5.79 -5.37 -0.92
CA ILE A 56 5.63 -5.01 0.49
C ILE A 56 6.91 -5.27 1.29
N ALA A 57 7.56 -6.41 1.08
CA ALA A 57 8.82 -6.75 1.72
C ALA A 57 9.94 -5.76 1.34
N ALA A 58 10.05 -5.40 0.06
CA ALA A 58 11.01 -4.41 -0.41
C ALA A 58 10.78 -3.03 0.21
N LEU A 59 9.52 -2.55 0.25
CA LEU A 59 9.16 -1.28 0.87
C LEU A 59 9.46 -1.27 2.37
N ALA A 60 9.17 -2.36 3.08
CA ALA A 60 9.50 -2.49 4.50
C ALA A 60 11.02 -2.41 4.75
N GLY A 61 11.83 -3.04 3.89
CA GLY A 61 13.29 -2.93 3.91
C GLY A 61 13.77 -1.48 3.69
N GLN A 62 13.23 -0.79 2.69
CA GLN A 62 13.56 0.61 2.40
C GLN A 62 13.18 1.55 3.57
N PHE A 63 12.02 1.35 4.20
CA PHE A 63 11.64 2.14 5.36
C PHE A 63 12.52 1.85 6.58
N THR A 64 12.95 0.60 6.75
CA THR A 64 13.92 0.25 7.81
C THR A 64 15.24 0.97 7.58
N GLU A 65 15.79 0.92 6.37
CA GLU A 65 17.02 1.63 6.01
C GLU A 65 16.88 3.15 6.19
N LEU A 66 15.76 3.72 5.76
CA LEU A 66 15.46 5.14 5.93
C LEU A 66 15.41 5.53 7.42
N ALA A 67 14.79 4.71 8.26
CA ALA A 67 14.72 4.94 9.70
C ALA A 67 16.11 4.92 10.34
N GLU A 68 16.98 3.97 9.98
CA GLU A 68 18.38 3.94 10.45
C GLU A 68 19.14 5.21 10.03
N ARG A 69 19.00 5.61 8.76
CA ARG A 69 19.60 6.83 8.24
C ARG A 69 19.10 8.08 8.96
N ALA A 70 17.80 8.15 9.25
CA ALA A 70 17.19 9.27 9.95
C ALA A 70 17.73 9.40 11.38
N ARG A 71 17.94 8.28 12.10
CA ARG A 71 18.60 8.30 13.42
C ARG A 71 20.01 8.87 13.35
N GLY A 72 20.81 8.43 12.38
CA GLY A 72 22.17 8.96 12.18
C GLY A 72 22.24 10.36 11.53
N GLY A 73 21.13 10.87 11.00
CA GLY A 73 21.01 12.17 10.35
C GLY A 73 20.50 13.27 11.27
N ALA A 74 19.75 12.92 12.33
CA ALA A 74 19.18 13.85 13.29
C ALA A 74 20.25 14.75 13.97
N GLU A 75 21.49 14.29 14.03
CA GLU A 75 22.63 15.04 14.61
C GLU A 75 23.36 15.94 13.59
N ARG A 76 23.12 15.78 12.29
CA ARG A 76 23.82 16.52 11.23
C ARG A 76 23.01 17.72 10.76
N LYS A 77 23.32 18.89 11.31
CA LYS A 77 22.77 20.18 10.82
C LYS A 77 23.71 20.76 9.76
N ARG A 78 23.22 20.98 8.54
CA ARG A 78 23.92 21.82 7.57
C ARG A 78 23.69 23.28 7.93
N SER A 79 24.75 24.10 7.95
CA SER A 79 24.59 25.55 7.95
C SER A 79 23.98 26.00 6.62
N CYS A 80 22.97 26.87 6.69
CA CYS A 80 22.51 27.62 5.52
C CYS A 80 23.58 28.64 5.11
N PRO A 81 23.78 28.88 3.80
CA PRO A 81 24.49 30.05 3.32
C PRO A 81 23.72 31.35 3.63
#